data_AF-A0A4S5AUL1-F1
#
_entry.id   AF-A0A4S5AUL1-F1
#
_cell.length_a   1.000
_cell.length_b   1.000
_cell.length_c   1.000
_cell.angle_alpha   90.00
_cell.angle_beta   90.00
_cell.angle_gamma   90.00
#
_symmetry.space_group_name_H-M   'P 1'
#
loop_
_entity.id
_entity.type
_entity.pdbx_description
1 polymer ?
#
loop_
_entity_poly.entity_id
_entity_poly.type
_entity_poly.pdbx_seq_one_letter_code
_entity_poly.pdbx_strand_id
1 'polypeptide(L)'
;MGLLRWRTTLPRWAVLAAAAGVWFAGATAWALSTFVVAAAKGTTNAHFDDLFFNSPWVLWGMAVKSLLCFPALLGLAIAGWRQRSISRPAAVALGLAAVLSLWPPYPPGLIVASIGFALIARRP
;
A
#
# COMPACT_ATOMS: atom_id res chain seq x y z
N MET A 1 0.75 -25.70 1.74
CA MET A 1 0.76 -25.43 3.20
C MET A 1 1.41 -24.09 3.57
N GLY A 2 2.09 -23.39 2.66
CA GLY A 2 2.75 -22.09 2.92
C GLY A 2 1.90 -20.99 3.56
N LEU A 3 0.63 -20.81 3.18
CA LEU A 3 -0.26 -19.77 3.75
C LEU A 3 -0.53 -19.95 5.26
N LEU A 4 -0.57 -21.19 5.76
CA LEU A 4 -0.80 -21.50 7.18
C LEU A 4 0.44 -21.24 8.05
N ARG A 5 1.66 -21.49 7.52
CA ARG A 5 2.92 -21.16 8.22
C ARG A 5 3.18 -19.65 8.29
N TRP A 6 2.66 -18.89 7.34
CA TRP A 6 2.78 -17.44 7.31
C TRP A 6 2.01 -16.76 8.44
N ARG A 7 0.85 -17.31 8.82
CA ARG A 7 0.03 -16.85 9.95
C ARG A 7 0.69 -17.00 11.32
N THR A 8 1.61 -17.93 11.48
CA THR A 8 2.21 -18.26 12.80
C THR A 8 3.61 -17.71 12.99
N THR A 9 4.32 -17.33 11.92
CA THR A 9 5.71 -16.86 12.01
C THR A 9 5.80 -15.34 11.99
N LEU A 10 4.97 -14.66 11.19
CA LEU A 10 5.02 -13.22 11.06
C LEU A 10 4.22 -12.47 12.13
N PRO A 11 4.63 -11.23 12.47
CA PRO A 11 3.91 -10.42 13.44
C PRO A 11 2.47 -10.16 12.96
N ARG A 12 1.48 -10.62 13.74
CA ARG A 12 0.05 -10.48 13.41
C ARG A 12 -0.37 -9.03 13.17
N TRP A 13 0.18 -8.10 13.95
CA TRP A 13 -0.10 -6.67 13.78
C TRP A 13 0.37 -6.16 12.41
N ALA A 14 1.53 -6.61 11.92
CA ALA A 14 2.09 -6.15 10.65
C ALA A 14 1.27 -6.68 9.46
N VAL A 15 0.78 -7.93 9.56
CA VAL A 15 -0.12 -8.51 8.57
C VAL A 15 -1.45 -7.75 8.53
N LEU A 16 -2.06 -7.47 9.70
CA LEU A 16 -3.32 -6.75 9.78
C LEU A 16 -3.20 -5.29 9.31
N ALA A 17 -2.12 -4.60 9.70
CA ALA A 17 -1.86 -3.23 9.28
C ALA A 17 -1.57 -3.15 7.77
N ALA A 18 -0.84 -4.11 7.20
CA ALA A 18 -0.60 -4.18 5.76
C ALA A 18 -1.90 -4.46 5.00
N ALA A 19 -2.74 -5.36 5.49
CA ALA A 19 -4.05 -5.63 4.89
C ALA A 19 -4.97 -4.40 4.94
N ALA A 20 -5.04 -3.73 6.10
CA ALA A 20 -5.80 -2.48 6.26
C ALA A 20 -5.27 -1.37 5.35
N GLY A 21 -3.95 -1.19 5.28
CA GLY A 21 -3.30 -0.20 4.42
C GLY A 21 -3.54 -0.46 2.93
N VAL A 22 -3.42 -1.71 2.48
CA VAL A 22 -3.72 -2.11 1.09
C VAL A 22 -5.19 -1.90 0.76
N TRP A 23 -6.10 -2.28 1.66
CA TRP A 23 -7.54 -2.07 1.47
C TRP A 23 -7.89 -0.58 1.39
N PHE A 24 -7.37 0.23 2.32
CA PHE A 24 -7.56 1.67 2.34
C PHE A 24 -6.99 2.34 1.07
N ALA A 25 -5.79 1.94 0.64
CA ALA A 25 -5.18 2.43 -0.58
C ALA A 25 -6.02 2.07 -1.83
N GLY A 26 -6.58 0.85 -1.88
CA GLY A 26 -7.49 0.42 -2.94
C GLY A 26 -8.80 1.22 -2.96
N ALA A 27 -9.43 1.39 -1.79
CA ALA A 27 -10.65 2.19 -1.65
C ALA A 27 -10.43 3.65 -2.07
N THR A 28 -9.30 4.24 -1.67
CA THR A 28 -8.91 5.60 -2.05
C THR A 28 -8.66 5.71 -3.56
N ALA A 29 -7.96 4.74 -4.16
CA ALA A 29 -7.70 4.74 -5.60
C ALA A 29 -9.00 4.63 -6.42
N TRP A 30 -9.95 3.80 -5.98
CA TRP A 30 -11.27 3.67 -6.61
C TRP A 30 -12.12 4.94 -6.45
N ALA A 31 -12.14 5.53 -5.25
CA ALA A 31 -12.87 6.76 -5.00
C ALA A 31 -12.32 7.89 -5.88
N LEU A 32 -11.00 8.08 -5.90
CA LEU A 32 -10.36 9.09 -6.73
C LEU A 32 -10.62 8.86 -8.22
N SER A 33 -10.50 7.63 -8.74
CA SER A 33 -10.76 7.38 -10.17
C SER A 33 -12.20 7.66 -10.57
N THR A 34 -13.15 7.48 -9.66
CA THR A 34 -14.58 7.77 -9.90
C THR A 34 -14.89 9.27 -9.78
N PHE A 35 -14.40 9.92 -8.72
CA PHE A 35 -14.70 11.33 -8.44
C PHE A 35 -13.89 12.31 -9.30
N VAL A 36 -12.64 11.99 -9.63
CA VAL A 36 -11.78 12.85 -10.49
C VAL A 36 -12.40 13.03 -11.87
N VAL A 37 -12.93 11.96 -12.48
CA VAL A 37 -13.55 12.04 -13.81
C VAL A 37 -14.82 12.90 -13.78
N ALA A 38 -15.61 12.81 -12.71
CA ALA A 38 -16.81 13.63 -12.54
C ALA A 38 -16.46 15.10 -12.27
N ALA A 39 -15.49 15.37 -11.40
CA ALA A 39 -15.05 16.72 -11.07
C ALA A 39 -14.40 17.40 -12.28
N ALA A 40 -13.51 16.72 -12.99
CA ALA A 40 -12.80 17.27 -14.16
C ALA A 40 -13.75 17.71 -15.30
N LYS A 41 -14.96 17.13 -15.40
CA LYS A 41 -15.97 17.55 -16.39
C LYS A 41 -16.71 18.83 -15.99
N GLY A 42 -16.74 19.17 -14.70
CA GLY A 42 -17.53 20.27 -14.15
C GLY A 42 -16.72 21.44 -13.61
N THR A 43 -15.39 21.37 -13.60
CA THR A 43 -14.51 22.37 -12.98
C THR A 43 -13.40 22.83 -13.91
N THR A 44 -12.95 24.08 -13.76
CA THR A 44 -11.73 24.57 -14.39
C THR A 44 -10.48 23.91 -13.75
N ASN A 45 -9.36 23.86 -14.48
CA ASN A 45 -8.12 23.24 -13.99
C ASN A 45 -7.65 23.83 -12.64
N ALA A 46 -7.73 25.14 -12.46
CA ALA A 46 -7.33 25.79 -11.21
C ALA A 46 -8.20 25.36 -10.02
N HIS A 47 -9.50 25.19 -10.23
CA HIS A 47 -10.41 24.75 -9.17
C HIS A 47 -10.26 23.25 -8.89
N PHE A 48 -9.95 22.45 -9.92
CA PHE A 48 -9.61 21.05 -9.78
C PHE A 48 -8.35 20.84 -8.93
N ASP A 49 -7.31 21.65 -9.15
CA ASP A 49 -6.06 21.55 -8.39
C ASP A 49 -6.27 21.86 -6.90
N ASP A 50 -7.10 22.86 -6.58
CA ASP A 50 -7.47 23.17 -5.19
C ASP A 50 -8.31 22.06 -4.55
N LEU A 51 -9.19 21.42 -5.31
CA LEU A 51 -10.06 20.33 -4.84
C LEU A 51 -9.30 19.02 -4.58
N PHE A 52 -8.22 18.75 -5.30
CA PHE A 52 -7.54 17.45 -5.25
C PHE A 52 -6.08 17.48 -4.78
N PHE A 53 -5.27 18.47 -5.19
CA PHE A 53 -3.86 18.50 -4.83
C PHE A 53 -3.57 19.35 -3.60
N ASN A 54 -4.30 20.46 -3.42
CA ASN A 54 -4.15 21.33 -2.25
C ASN A 54 -5.17 21.03 -1.14
N SER A 55 -6.07 20.07 -1.36
CA SER A 55 -7.18 19.86 -0.43
C SER A 55 -6.76 19.08 0.82
N PRO A 56 -7.07 19.57 2.04
CA PRO A 56 -6.69 18.92 3.28
C PRO A 56 -7.15 17.47 3.39
N TRP A 57 -8.33 17.13 2.87
CA TRP A 57 -8.86 15.76 2.95
C TRP A 57 -8.05 14.76 2.11
N VAL A 58 -7.52 15.17 0.95
CA VAL A 58 -6.64 14.32 0.12
C VAL A 58 -5.31 14.11 0.82
N LEU A 59 -4.71 15.19 1.32
CA LEU A 59 -3.46 15.14 2.07
C LEU A 59 -3.59 14.26 3.32
N TRP A 60 -4.74 14.33 4.01
CA TRP A 60 -5.01 13.49 5.19
C TRP A 60 -5.18 12.02 4.82
N GLY A 61 -5.93 11.72 3.76
CA GLY A 61 -6.02 10.36 3.23
C GLY A 61 -4.65 9.79 2.85
N MET A 62 -3.77 10.62 2.27
CA MET A 62 -2.40 10.21 1.96
C MET A 62 -1.56 9.94 3.19
N ALA A 63 -1.64 10.78 4.22
CA ALA A 63 -0.96 10.56 5.49
C ALA A 63 -1.39 9.24 6.15
N VAL A 64 -2.70 8.96 6.17
CA VAL A 64 -3.25 7.71 6.75
C VAL A 64 -2.73 6.49 6.00
N LYS A 65 -2.72 6.50 4.65
CA LYS A 65 -2.09 5.42 3.89
C LYS A 65 -0.63 5.25 4.30
N SER A 66 0.16 6.32 4.25
CA SER A 66 1.60 6.25 4.49
C SER A 66 1.89 5.67 5.87
N LEU A 67 1.13 6.08 6.88
CA LEU A 67 1.23 5.57 8.25
C LEU A 67 0.85 4.09 8.39
N LEU A 68 -0.09 3.59 7.59
CA LEU A 68 -0.48 2.18 7.62
C LEU A 68 0.46 1.30 6.79
N CYS A 69 0.77 1.70 5.56
CA CYS A 69 1.53 0.91 4.60
C CYS A 69 3.03 0.90 4.91
N PHE A 70 3.64 2.04 5.25
CA PHE A 70 5.09 2.12 5.43
C PHE A 70 5.60 1.19 6.56
N PRO A 71 5.17 1.36 7.83
CA PRO A 71 5.69 0.53 8.91
C PRO A 71 5.24 -0.93 8.78
N ALA A 72 4.06 -1.20 8.21
CA ALA A 72 3.57 -2.56 8.07
C ALA A 72 4.32 -3.35 6.99
N LEU A 73 4.48 -2.79 5.78
CA LEU A 73 5.20 -3.46 4.69
C LEU A 73 6.69 -3.59 5.02
N LEU A 74 7.30 -2.56 5.63
CA LEU A 74 8.68 -2.62 6.09
C LEU A 74 8.85 -3.65 7.21
N GLY A 75 7.92 -3.68 8.16
CA GLY A 75 7.89 -4.69 9.23
C GLY A 75 7.80 -6.11 8.69
N LEU A 76 6.94 -6.35 7.69
CA LEU A 76 6.85 -7.66 7.01
C LEU A 76 8.12 -8.02 6.23
N ALA A 77 8.74 -7.05 5.55
CA ALA A 77 10.00 -7.26 4.84
C ALA A 77 11.12 -7.68 5.80
N ILE A 78 11.30 -6.95 6.89
CA ILE A 78 12.35 -7.19 7.89
C ILE A 78 12.07 -8.49 8.66
N ALA A 79 10.88 -8.64 9.24
CA ALA A 79 10.54 -9.83 10.02
C ALA A 79 10.58 -11.09 9.14
N GLY A 80 10.02 -11.01 7.94
CA GLY A 80 10.00 -12.12 7.01
C GLY A 80 11.37 -12.54 6.52
N TRP A 81 12.27 -11.58 6.28
CA TRP A 81 13.65 -11.89 5.93
C TRP A 81 14.42 -12.50 7.11
N ARG A 82 14.35 -11.89 8.30
CA ARG A 82 15.07 -12.37 9.50
C ARG A 82 14.63 -13.78 9.91
N GLN A 83 13.34 -14.07 9.83
CA GLN A 83 12.78 -15.39 10.15
C GLN A 83 12.88 -16.38 8.98
N ARG A 84 13.44 -15.95 7.83
CA ARG A 84 13.51 -16.73 6.58
C ARG A 84 12.15 -17.22 6.05
N SER A 85 11.05 -16.63 6.53
CA SER A 85 9.68 -17.02 6.15
C SER A 85 9.29 -16.54 4.74
N ILE A 86 9.95 -15.49 4.21
CA ILE A 86 9.75 -15.00 2.83
C ILE A 86 11.04 -15.00 2.01
N SER A 87 10.92 -15.01 0.68
CA SER A 87 12.06 -15.00 -0.23
C SER A 87 12.73 -13.63 -0.25
N ARG A 88 14.04 -13.57 -0.57
CA ARG A 88 14.75 -12.29 -0.71
C ARG A 88 14.05 -11.36 -1.72
N PRO A 89 13.59 -11.84 -2.89
CA PRO A 89 12.82 -11.01 -3.82
C PRO A 89 11.52 -10.46 -3.21
N ALA A 90 10.80 -11.26 -2.41
CA ALA A 90 9.60 -10.80 -1.73
C ALA A 90 9.90 -9.73 -0.67
N ALA A 91 10.98 -9.90 0.12
CA ALA A 91 11.39 -8.91 1.11
C ALA A 91 11.79 -7.59 0.45
N VAL A 92 12.55 -7.63 -0.65
CA VAL A 92 12.93 -6.45 -1.44
C VAL A 92 11.69 -5.76 -2.01
N ALA A 93 10.76 -6.52 -2.60
CA ALA A 93 9.51 -5.97 -3.10
C ALA A 93 8.69 -5.28 -2.00
N LEU A 94 8.51 -5.91 -0.84
CA LEU A 94 7.80 -5.29 0.28
C LEU A 94 8.51 -4.04 0.82
N GLY A 95 9.84 -4.05 0.90
CA GLY A 95 10.63 -2.86 1.29
C GLY A 95 10.47 -1.71 0.30
N LEU A 96 10.55 -2.00 -1.01
CA LEU A 96 10.30 -1.00 -2.05
C LEU A 96 8.87 -0.47 -2.01
N ALA A 97 7.89 -1.35 -1.80
CA ALA A 97 6.49 -0.96 -1.64
C ALA A 97 6.26 -0.07 -0.42
N ALA A 98 6.97 -0.32 0.68
CA ALA A 98 6.95 0.55 1.86
C ALA A 98 7.43 1.95 1.49
N VAL A 99 8.60 2.08 0.87
CA VAL A 99 9.14 3.38 0.43
C VAL A 99 8.17 4.07 -0.53
N LEU A 100 7.73 3.40 -1.59
CA LEU A 100 6.79 3.94 -2.57
C LEU A 100 5.44 4.33 -1.95
N SER A 101 5.08 3.81 -0.79
CA SER A 101 3.85 4.20 -0.10
C SER A 101 3.90 5.64 0.44
N LEU A 102 5.07 6.24 0.58
CA LEU A 102 5.24 7.61 1.09
C LEU A 102 4.93 8.71 0.05
N TRP A 103 4.90 8.39 -1.25
CA TRP A 103 4.71 9.39 -2.32
C TRP A 103 3.25 9.51 -2.80
N PRO A 104 2.75 10.75 -3.03
CA PRO A 104 1.57 11.08 -3.86
C PRO A 104 1.82 10.93 -5.38
N PRO A 105 0.80 10.68 -6.24
CA PRO A 105 -0.32 9.74 -6.16
C PRO A 105 -0.11 8.46 -7.02
N TYR A 106 -0.87 7.42 -6.68
CA TYR A 106 -0.86 5.98 -7.05
C TYR A 106 -0.63 5.58 -8.54
N PRO A 107 -0.08 4.38 -8.87
CA PRO A 107 -0.19 3.09 -8.15
C PRO A 107 1.11 2.27 -7.90
N PRO A 108 2.35 2.77 -8.06
CA PRO A 108 3.52 1.90 -8.10
C PRO A 108 3.72 1.10 -6.81
N GLY A 109 3.46 1.70 -5.64
CA GLY A 109 3.56 1.00 -4.36
C GLY A 109 2.58 -0.18 -4.20
N LEU A 110 1.35 -0.05 -4.69
CA LEU A 110 0.37 -1.15 -4.66
C LEU A 110 0.73 -2.28 -5.63
N ILE A 111 1.25 -1.94 -6.80
CA ILE A 111 1.73 -2.93 -7.78
C ILE A 111 2.89 -3.71 -7.18
N VAL A 112 3.87 -3.02 -6.61
CA VAL A 112 5.05 -3.64 -6.01
C VAL A 112 4.66 -4.47 -4.76
N ALA A 113 3.74 -3.98 -3.92
CA ALA A 113 3.20 -4.74 -2.80
C ALA A 113 2.54 -6.04 -3.28
N SER A 114 1.73 -5.97 -4.34
CA SER A 114 1.05 -7.13 -4.93
C SER A 114 2.04 -8.16 -5.47
N ILE A 115 3.12 -7.73 -6.12
CA ILE A 115 4.23 -8.60 -6.54
C ILE A 115 4.86 -9.28 -5.31
N GLY A 116 5.15 -8.52 -4.26
CA GLY A 116 5.68 -9.05 -3.00
C GLY A 116 4.79 -10.15 -2.41
N PHE A 117 3.48 -9.90 -2.30
CA PHE A 117 2.52 -10.89 -1.82
C PHE A 117 2.38 -12.11 -2.75
N ALA A 118 2.40 -11.92 -4.06
CA ALA A 118 2.36 -13.04 -5.02
C ALA A 118 3.60 -13.94 -4.90
N LEU A 119 4.79 -13.35 -4.71
CA LEU A 119 6.04 -14.09 -4.50
C LEU A 119 6.03 -14.87 -3.17
N ILE A 120 5.35 -14.34 -2.15
CA ILE A 120 5.14 -15.01 -0.87
C ILE A 120 4.18 -16.19 -1.04
N ALA A 121 3.06 -16.01 -1.74
CA ALA A 121 2.05 -17.04 -1.93
C ALA A 121 2.54 -18.23 -2.77
N ARG A 122 3.51 -18.00 -3.68
CA ARG A 122 4.11 -19.03 -4.54
C ARG A 122 5.18 -19.87 -3.84
N ARG A 123 5.59 -19.55 -2.61
CA ARG A 123 6.52 -20.39 -1.86
C ARG A 123 5.79 -21.65 -1.34
N PRO A 124 6.32 -22.86 -1.60
CA PRO A 124 5.71 -24.12 -1.16
C PRO A 124 5.59 -24.23 0.37
#